data_AF-A0A7G8FL60-F1
#
_entry.id   AF-A0A7G8FL60-F1
#
_cell.length_a   1.000
_cell.length_b   1.000
_cell.length_c   1.000
_cell.angle_alpha   90.00
_cell.angle_beta   90.00
_cell.angle_gamma   90.00
#
_symmetry.space_group_name_H-M   'P 1'
#
loop_
_entity.id
_entity.type
_entity.pdbx_description
1 polymer ?
#
loop_
_entity_poly.entity_id
_entity_poly.type
_entity_poly.pdbx_seq_one_letter_code
_entity_poly.pdbx_strand_id
1 'polypeptide(L)'
;MKPEWLTGRLCAGHGVASGSSNESPYPDGTIRMQFPVFQSLGLDLSGCFFGTLNLDFAPLEVSLSNPDHLFEKVRWTDLHPPETFSFWSVQIKTPQSEVVNGWIYYPHPETKLRHWQPPTTLELLAPRLCGVETGGTIYLCDQGQRIKLIDTVRLRARLLEFLKFRVLASQQTFFEADTLLKRQQWLSTMFLEALQLSEQDLDRVWSQARMLYTES
;
A
#
# COMPACT_ATOMS: atom_id res chain seq x y z
N MET A 1 12.30 -15.83 -11.08
CA MET A 1 12.20 -16.22 -9.67
C MET A 1 10.81 -16.77 -9.42
N LYS A 2 10.64 -17.72 -8.48
CA LYS A 2 9.32 -18.18 -8.06
C LYS A 2 8.67 -17.10 -7.18
N PRO A 3 7.35 -16.88 -7.29
CA PRO A 3 6.68 -15.90 -6.45
C PRO A 3 6.75 -16.30 -4.98
N GLU A 4 6.98 -15.30 -4.12
CA GLU A 4 7.16 -15.47 -2.68
C GLU A 4 5.81 -15.39 -1.95
N TRP A 5 5.72 -16.07 -0.81
CA TRP A 5 4.61 -15.94 0.13
C TRP A 5 4.97 -14.91 1.19
N LEU A 6 4.33 -13.75 1.13
CA LEU A 6 4.40 -12.73 2.15
C LEU A 6 3.60 -13.18 3.37
N THR A 7 4.12 -12.91 4.56
CA THR A 7 3.46 -13.25 5.83
C THR A 7 3.02 -11.96 6.50
N GLY A 8 1.72 -11.84 6.76
CA GLY A 8 1.16 -10.72 7.50
C GLY A 8 0.29 -11.18 8.68
N ARG A 9 -0.02 -10.24 9.56
CA ARG A 9 -0.90 -10.46 10.71
C ARG A 9 -2.29 -9.91 10.41
N LEU A 10 -3.33 -10.70 10.66
CA LEU A 10 -4.70 -10.23 10.55
C LEU A 10 -5.01 -9.23 11.68
N CYS A 11 -5.49 -8.06 11.32
CA CYS A 11 -5.88 -7.00 12.24
C CYS A 11 -7.40 -6.76 12.19
N ALA A 12 -7.94 -6.29 13.31
CA ALA A 12 -9.35 -5.89 13.35
C ALA A 12 -9.56 -4.64 12.48
N GLY A 13 -10.60 -4.66 11.64
CA GLY A 13 -11.05 -3.48 10.91
C GLY A 13 -12.09 -2.67 11.66
N HIS A 14 -12.47 -1.53 11.08
CA HIS A 14 -13.54 -0.68 11.62
C HIS A 14 -14.96 -1.21 11.37
N GLY A 15 -15.13 -2.38 10.73
CA GLY A 15 -16.44 -2.98 10.42
C GLY A 15 -17.26 -2.24 9.36
N VAL A 16 -16.70 -1.20 8.72
CA VAL A 16 -17.36 -0.40 7.68
C VAL A 16 -17.53 -1.19 6.37
N ALA A 17 -16.51 -1.96 5.98
CA ALA A 17 -16.53 -2.78 4.77
C ALA A 17 -17.59 -3.89 4.81
N SER A 18 -17.75 -4.52 5.98
CA SER A 18 -18.68 -5.62 6.21
C SER A 18 -20.07 -5.18 6.68
N GLY A 19 -20.30 -3.89 6.91
CA GLY A 19 -21.55 -3.37 7.49
C GLY A 19 -21.77 -3.78 8.95
N SER A 20 -20.73 -4.27 9.64
CA SER A 20 -20.82 -4.73 11.04
C SER A 20 -20.67 -3.58 12.04
N SER A 21 -20.34 -2.37 11.59
CA SER A 21 -20.30 -1.17 12.43
C SER A 21 -21.67 -0.50 12.51
N ASN A 22 -22.16 -0.31 13.74
CA ASN A 22 -23.44 0.36 14.02
C ASN A 22 -23.44 1.85 13.61
N GLU A 23 -22.26 2.45 13.41
CA GLU A 23 -22.09 3.85 13.03
C GLU A 23 -21.81 4.03 11.53
N SER A 24 -21.81 2.94 10.77
CA SER A 24 -21.58 2.98 9.33
C SER A 24 -22.72 3.72 8.62
N PRO A 25 -22.44 4.76 7.81
CA PRO A 25 -23.45 5.39 6.95
C PRO A 25 -23.86 4.49 5.77
N TYR A 26 -23.22 3.33 5.62
CA TYR A 26 -23.44 2.38 4.55
C TYR A 26 -24.26 1.19 5.08
N PRO A 27 -25.57 1.13 4.79
CA PRO A 27 -26.51 0.20 5.46
C PRO A 27 -26.17 -1.28 5.22
N ASP A 28 -25.53 -1.57 4.10
CA ASP A 28 -25.22 -2.91 3.62
C ASP A 28 -23.72 -3.26 3.69
N GLY A 29 -22.89 -2.32 4.18
CA GLY A 29 -21.43 -2.36 4.08
C GLY A 29 -20.91 -1.90 2.71
N THR A 30 -19.72 -1.29 2.67
CA THR A 30 -19.20 -0.68 1.43
C THR A 30 -19.01 -1.70 0.32
N ILE A 31 -18.50 -2.90 0.63
CA ILE A 31 -18.19 -3.91 -0.39
C ILE A 31 -19.47 -4.39 -1.09
N ARG A 32 -20.55 -4.61 -0.33
CA ARG A 32 -21.85 -5.02 -0.89
C ARG A 32 -22.44 -3.93 -1.77
N MET A 33 -22.33 -2.66 -1.38
CA MET A 33 -22.80 -1.52 -2.18
C MET A 33 -21.97 -1.29 -3.44
N GLN A 34 -20.65 -1.51 -3.37
CA GLN A 34 -19.73 -1.32 -4.49
C GLN A 34 -19.76 -2.48 -5.49
N PHE A 35 -20.08 -3.71 -5.04
CA PHE A 35 -20.05 -4.92 -5.85
C PHE A 35 -20.77 -4.80 -7.21
N PRO A 36 -22.04 -4.34 -7.29
CA PRO A 36 -22.73 -4.23 -8.58
C PRO A 36 -22.02 -3.29 -9.56
N VAL A 37 -21.39 -2.24 -9.03
CA VAL A 37 -20.65 -1.26 -9.83
C VAL A 37 -19.38 -1.91 -10.40
N PHE A 38 -18.57 -2.56 -9.58
CA PHE A 38 -17.37 -3.25 -10.06
C PHE A 38 -17.69 -4.39 -11.03
N GLN A 39 -18.79 -5.12 -10.81
CA GLN A 39 -19.24 -6.15 -11.73
C GLN A 39 -19.59 -5.55 -13.11
N SER A 40 -20.29 -4.42 -13.14
CA SER A 40 -20.60 -3.72 -14.40
C SER A 40 -19.37 -3.17 -15.12
N LEU A 41 -18.28 -2.91 -14.37
CA LEU A 41 -16.98 -2.45 -14.89
C LEU A 41 -16.05 -3.61 -15.28
N GLY A 42 -16.49 -4.87 -15.14
CA GLY A 42 -15.75 -6.06 -15.57
C GLY A 42 -14.96 -6.78 -14.49
N LEU A 43 -15.17 -6.47 -13.21
CA LEU A 43 -14.58 -7.21 -12.08
C LEU A 43 -15.68 -7.93 -11.29
N ASP A 44 -15.74 -9.25 -11.39
CA ASP A 44 -16.67 -10.06 -10.62
C ASP A 44 -16.12 -10.46 -9.24
N LEU A 45 -16.72 -9.95 -8.17
CA LEU A 45 -16.39 -10.27 -6.79
C LEU A 45 -17.42 -11.22 -6.14
N SER A 46 -18.30 -11.85 -6.92
CA SER A 46 -19.40 -12.70 -6.42
C SER A 46 -18.92 -13.86 -5.53
N GLY A 47 -17.70 -14.37 -5.78
CA GLY A 47 -17.07 -15.41 -4.97
C GLY A 47 -16.45 -14.92 -3.65
N CYS A 48 -16.43 -13.61 -3.39
CA CYS A 48 -15.85 -13.04 -2.18
C CYS A 48 -16.89 -12.86 -1.08
N PHE A 49 -16.45 -12.96 0.17
CA PHE A 49 -17.21 -12.44 1.30
C PHE A 49 -17.27 -10.91 1.21
N PHE A 50 -18.43 -10.32 1.48
CA PHE A 50 -18.61 -8.86 1.46
C PHE A 50 -18.09 -8.22 2.75
N GLY A 51 -16.77 -8.25 2.88
CA GLY A 51 -15.99 -7.64 3.95
C GLY A 51 -14.50 -7.79 3.62
N THR A 52 -13.66 -7.00 4.27
CA THR A 52 -12.21 -7.03 4.04
C THR A 52 -11.47 -7.76 5.17
N LEU A 53 -10.40 -8.47 4.81
CA LEU A 53 -9.38 -8.93 5.75
C LEU A 53 -8.28 -7.89 5.76
N ASN A 54 -8.01 -7.29 6.92
CA ASN A 54 -6.95 -6.30 7.06
C ASN A 54 -5.65 -7.00 7.44
N LEU A 55 -4.68 -7.01 6.54
CA LEU A 55 -3.41 -7.68 6.70
C LEU A 55 -2.31 -6.66 6.96
N ASP A 56 -1.73 -6.69 8.16
CA ASP A 56 -0.67 -5.79 8.58
C ASP A 56 0.72 -6.44 8.42
N PHE A 57 1.66 -5.67 7.87
CA PHE A 57 3.05 -6.01 7.63
C PHE A 57 4.01 -5.19 8.48
N ALA A 58 3.51 -4.44 9.46
CA ALA A 58 4.34 -3.61 10.32
C ALA A 58 5.57 -4.36 10.86
N PRO A 59 6.75 -3.73 10.84
CA PRO A 59 7.01 -2.32 10.53
C PRO A 59 7.19 -2.01 9.03
N LEU A 60 7.02 -2.98 8.13
CA LEU A 60 7.25 -2.80 6.70
C LEU A 60 6.04 -2.14 6.04
N GLU A 61 6.30 -1.15 5.20
CA GLU A 61 5.28 -0.49 4.38
C GLU A 61 5.06 -1.24 3.08
N VAL A 62 3.84 -1.21 2.57
CA VAL A 62 3.44 -1.91 1.37
C VAL A 62 3.48 -0.96 0.18
N SER A 63 4.26 -1.33 -0.84
CA SER A 63 4.28 -0.67 -2.13
C SER A 63 3.66 -1.58 -3.19
N LEU A 64 2.67 -1.06 -3.90
CA LEU A 64 1.93 -1.74 -4.95
C LEU A 64 2.24 -1.10 -6.31
N SER A 65 2.26 -1.91 -7.37
CA SER A 65 2.49 -1.44 -8.75
C SER A 65 1.64 -2.24 -9.74
N ASN A 66 1.35 -1.67 -10.91
CA ASN A 66 0.71 -2.40 -12.03
C ASN A 66 -0.55 -3.20 -11.64
N PRO A 67 -1.64 -2.54 -11.20
CA PRO A 67 -2.88 -3.22 -10.83
C PRO A 67 -3.48 -4.01 -12.01
N ASP A 68 -4.18 -5.10 -11.69
CA ASP A 68 -4.97 -5.86 -12.67
C ASP A 68 -6.20 -5.07 -13.12
N HIS A 69 -6.79 -4.29 -12.21
CA HIS A 69 -7.87 -3.36 -12.52
C HIS A 69 -7.61 -1.99 -11.88
N LEU A 70 -7.81 -0.93 -12.65
CA LEU A 70 -7.85 0.45 -12.18
C LEU A 70 -9.19 1.06 -12.61
N PHE A 71 -10.00 1.45 -11.64
CA PHE A 71 -11.26 2.13 -11.87
C PHE A 71 -11.18 3.53 -11.27
N GLU A 72 -11.07 4.54 -12.14
CA GLU A 72 -10.92 5.92 -11.72
C GLU A 72 -12.28 6.60 -11.48
N LYS A 73 -12.39 7.35 -10.38
CA LYS A 73 -13.56 8.19 -10.07
C LYS A 73 -14.90 7.44 -10.19
N VAL A 74 -14.97 6.27 -9.57
CA VAL A 74 -16.18 5.44 -9.50
C VAL A 74 -17.18 6.06 -8.54
N ARG A 75 -18.37 6.37 -9.07
CA ARG A 75 -19.51 6.87 -8.30
C ARG A 75 -20.37 5.70 -7.83
N TRP A 76 -20.05 5.14 -6.67
CA TRP A 76 -20.78 4.01 -6.08
C TRP A 76 -21.80 4.40 -5.00
N THR A 77 -21.81 5.68 -4.58
CA THR A 77 -22.77 6.25 -3.63
C THR A 77 -22.94 7.74 -3.89
N ASP A 78 -24.02 8.32 -3.36
CA ASP A 78 -24.30 9.76 -3.41
C ASP A 78 -23.74 10.52 -2.19
N LEU A 79 -23.17 9.79 -1.21
CA LEU A 79 -22.74 10.36 0.09
C LEU A 79 -21.42 11.12 0.05
N HIS A 80 -20.60 10.92 -0.99
CA HIS A 80 -19.30 11.56 -1.16
C HIS A 80 -18.91 11.61 -2.63
N PRO A 81 -17.86 12.38 -3.00
CA PRO A 81 -17.33 12.38 -4.36
C PRO A 81 -16.89 10.99 -4.81
N PRO A 82 -16.80 10.76 -6.13
CA PRO A 82 -16.33 9.49 -6.67
C PRO A 82 -14.91 9.13 -6.22
N GLU A 83 -14.65 7.85 -6.05
CA GLU A 83 -13.38 7.30 -5.54
C GLU A 83 -12.65 6.47 -6.59
N THR A 84 -11.33 6.43 -6.53
CA THR A 84 -10.50 5.57 -7.39
C THR A 84 -10.15 4.28 -6.66
N PHE A 85 -10.25 3.16 -7.37
CA PHE A 85 -9.98 1.82 -6.83
C PHE A 85 -8.99 1.07 -7.72
N SER A 86 -8.09 0.34 -7.07
CA SER A 86 -7.22 -0.62 -7.75
C SER A 86 -7.35 -2.01 -7.14
N PHE A 87 -7.21 -3.02 -8.00
CA PHE A 87 -7.28 -4.42 -7.61
C PHE A 87 -6.11 -5.22 -8.17
N TRP A 88 -5.65 -6.18 -7.37
CA TRP A 88 -4.63 -7.16 -7.77
C TRP A 88 -5.14 -8.55 -7.44
N SER A 89 -5.14 -9.43 -8.43
CA SER A 89 -5.37 -10.85 -8.25
C SER A 89 -4.22 -11.46 -7.46
N VAL A 90 -4.57 -12.18 -6.40
CA VAL A 90 -3.61 -12.76 -5.45
C VAL A 90 -4.07 -14.12 -4.98
N GLN A 91 -3.13 -14.89 -4.44
CA GLN A 91 -3.41 -16.12 -3.73
C GLN A 91 -3.28 -15.89 -2.22
N ILE A 92 -4.22 -16.44 -1.47
CA ILE A 92 -4.34 -16.26 -0.02
C ILE A 92 -4.46 -17.63 0.62
N LYS A 93 -3.81 -17.83 1.77
CA LYS A 93 -4.05 -18.99 2.63
C LYS A 93 -3.87 -18.62 4.10
N THR A 94 -4.58 -19.32 4.97
CA THR A 94 -4.28 -19.40 6.39
C THR A 94 -3.48 -20.69 6.66
N PRO A 95 -2.89 -20.88 7.85
CA PRO A 95 -2.31 -22.17 8.22
C PRO A 95 -3.31 -23.34 8.17
N GLN A 96 -4.61 -23.06 8.25
CA GLN A 96 -5.68 -24.05 8.33
C GLN A 96 -6.52 -24.14 7.03
N SER A 97 -6.27 -23.32 6.02
CA SER A 97 -7.03 -23.30 4.78
C SER A 97 -6.19 -23.76 3.59
N GLU A 98 -6.87 -24.28 2.56
CA GLU A 98 -6.27 -24.39 1.24
C GLU A 98 -5.97 -23.00 0.66
N VAL A 99 -5.16 -22.98 -0.40
CA VAL A 99 -4.92 -21.77 -1.18
C VAL A 99 -6.18 -21.40 -1.93
N VAL A 100 -6.63 -20.16 -1.74
CA VAL A 100 -7.74 -19.58 -2.50
C VAL A 100 -7.26 -18.39 -3.31
N ASN A 101 -7.96 -18.11 -4.40
CA ASN A 101 -7.80 -16.84 -5.10
C ASN A 101 -8.58 -15.76 -4.38
N GLY A 102 -8.04 -14.54 -4.41
CA GLY A 102 -8.67 -13.36 -3.88
C GLY A 102 -8.11 -12.11 -4.54
N TRP A 103 -8.42 -10.96 -3.95
CA TRP A 103 -8.05 -9.66 -4.47
C TRP A 103 -7.47 -8.80 -3.37
N ILE A 104 -6.41 -8.05 -3.68
CA ILE A 104 -6.12 -6.82 -2.93
C ILE A 104 -7.17 -5.81 -3.35
N TYR A 105 -7.85 -5.21 -2.39
CA TYR A 105 -8.78 -4.10 -2.58
C TYR A 105 -8.09 -2.82 -2.10
N TYR A 106 -7.79 -1.92 -3.03
CA TYR A 106 -7.09 -0.67 -2.70
C TYR A 106 -7.93 0.54 -3.11
N PRO A 107 -8.64 1.16 -2.15
CA PRO A 107 -9.23 2.47 -2.36
C PRO A 107 -8.13 3.55 -2.22
N HIS A 108 -7.93 4.36 -3.25
CA HIS A 108 -6.85 5.35 -3.31
C HIS A 108 -7.05 6.48 -2.28
N PRO A 109 -6.09 6.70 -1.35
CA PRO A 109 -6.21 7.69 -0.28
C PRO A 109 -6.49 9.11 -0.77
N GLU A 110 -6.01 9.47 -1.96
CA GLU A 110 -6.16 10.80 -2.57
C GLU A 110 -7.62 11.14 -2.87
N THR A 111 -8.46 10.13 -3.08
CA THR A 111 -9.89 10.27 -3.40
C THR A 111 -10.80 9.87 -2.24
N LYS A 112 -10.27 9.17 -1.24
CA LYS A 112 -11.02 8.66 -0.09
C LYS A 112 -11.04 9.67 1.04
N LEU A 113 -12.18 10.36 1.21
CA LEU A 113 -12.36 11.39 2.24
C LEU A 113 -12.38 10.83 3.68
N ARG A 114 -12.62 9.53 3.86
CA ARG A 114 -12.86 8.91 5.18
C ARG A 114 -12.04 7.63 5.35
N HIS A 115 -11.47 7.44 6.55
CA HIS A 115 -10.70 6.24 6.95
C HIS A 115 -9.39 6.04 6.16
N TRP A 116 -8.31 6.54 6.75
CA TRP A 116 -6.95 6.26 6.33
C TRP A 116 -6.47 4.94 6.93
N GLN A 117 -6.02 4.01 6.09
CA GLN A 117 -5.32 2.81 6.54
C GLN A 117 -3.83 3.10 6.67
N PRO A 118 -3.13 2.55 7.67
CA PRO A 118 -1.67 2.64 7.74
C PRO A 118 -1.02 2.10 6.46
N PRO A 119 0.14 2.64 6.04
CA PRO A 119 0.86 2.17 4.85
C PRO A 119 1.38 0.73 4.98
N THR A 120 1.32 0.15 6.19
CA THR A 120 1.68 -1.24 6.48
C THR A 120 0.52 -2.22 6.28
N THR A 121 -0.71 -1.73 6.03
CA THR A 121 -1.92 -2.55 5.99
C THR A 121 -2.48 -2.68 4.58
N LEU A 122 -2.78 -3.91 4.16
CA LEU A 122 -3.57 -4.21 2.97
C LEU A 122 -4.97 -4.68 3.34
N GLU A 123 -5.97 -4.28 2.54
CA GLU A 123 -7.31 -4.86 2.61
C GLU A 123 -7.44 -5.96 1.54
N LEU A 124 -7.83 -7.17 1.95
CA LEU A 124 -8.02 -8.31 1.05
C LEU A 124 -9.51 -8.68 0.95
N LEU A 125 -9.96 -8.99 -0.26
CA LEU A 125 -11.24 -9.64 -0.54
C LEU A 125 -10.97 -11.10 -0.89
N ALA A 126 -11.66 -12.01 -0.22
CA ALA A 126 -11.49 -13.44 -0.41
C ALA A 126 -12.82 -14.17 -0.17
N PRO A 127 -12.97 -15.41 -0.65
CA PRO A 127 -13.98 -16.33 -0.14
C PRO A 127 -13.86 -16.48 1.38
N ARG A 128 -14.89 -17.03 2.02
CA ARG A 128 -14.86 -17.26 3.47
C ARG A 128 -13.76 -18.28 3.82
N LEU A 129 -12.74 -17.81 4.53
CA LEU A 129 -11.61 -18.63 4.96
C LEU A 129 -11.88 -19.29 6.32
N CYS A 130 -11.36 -20.49 6.51
CA CYS A 130 -11.36 -21.18 7.80
C CYS A 130 -10.18 -20.70 8.67
N GLY A 131 -10.38 -20.62 9.99
CA GLY A 131 -9.33 -20.24 10.94
C GLY A 131 -8.94 -18.76 10.91
N VAL A 132 -9.84 -17.88 10.47
CA VAL A 132 -9.63 -16.43 10.47
C VAL A 132 -9.95 -15.88 11.86
N GLU A 133 -8.90 -15.59 12.62
CA GLU A 133 -8.99 -14.97 13.94
C GLU A 133 -8.06 -13.76 14.00
N THR A 134 -8.50 -12.67 14.64
CA THR A 134 -7.69 -11.46 14.82
C THR A 134 -6.38 -11.81 15.52
N GLY A 135 -5.26 -11.31 14.98
CA GLY A 135 -3.91 -11.65 15.44
C GLY A 135 -3.33 -12.90 14.78
N GLY A 136 -4.13 -13.66 14.02
CA GLY A 136 -3.72 -14.82 13.24
C GLY A 136 -2.83 -14.45 12.06
N THR A 137 -2.18 -15.47 11.49
CA THR A 137 -1.29 -15.33 10.34
C THR A 137 -2.04 -15.58 9.04
N ILE A 138 -1.84 -14.70 8.06
CA ILE A 138 -2.27 -14.90 6.68
C ILE A 138 -1.06 -14.85 5.76
N TYR A 139 -1.01 -15.76 4.80
CA TYR A 139 -0.01 -15.77 3.75
C TYR A 139 -0.63 -15.23 2.46
N LEU A 140 0.08 -14.30 1.84
CA LEU A 140 -0.32 -13.61 0.62
C LEU A 140 0.73 -13.85 -0.47
N CYS A 141 0.31 -14.21 -1.67
CA CYS A 141 1.20 -14.41 -2.80
C CYS A 141 0.66 -13.67 -4.03
N ASP A 142 1.49 -12.82 -4.63
CA ASP A 142 1.23 -12.24 -5.95
C ASP A 142 2.18 -12.87 -6.97
N GLN A 143 1.59 -13.53 -7.96
CA GLN A 143 2.34 -14.15 -9.05
C GLN A 143 3.10 -13.11 -9.89
N GLY A 144 2.57 -11.87 -9.95
CA GLY A 144 3.18 -10.77 -10.69
C GLY A 144 4.37 -10.09 -10.00
N GLN A 145 4.68 -10.40 -8.73
CA GLN A 145 5.71 -9.73 -7.93
C GLN A 145 5.57 -8.20 -7.89
N ARG A 146 4.32 -7.73 -7.81
CA ARG A 146 3.89 -6.33 -7.80
C ARG A 146 3.72 -5.75 -6.41
N ILE A 147 3.83 -6.59 -5.38
CA ILE A 147 3.81 -6.21 -3.97
C ILE A 147 5.25 -6.18 -3.47
N LYS A 148 5.66 -5.06 -2.88
CA LYS A 148 6.94 -4.92 -2.19
C LYS A 148 6.70 -4.50 -0.74
N LEU A 149 7.43 -5.13 0.17
CA LEU A 149 7.50 -4.71 1.57
C LEU A 149 8.80 -3.91 1.77
N ILE A 150 8.67 -2.66 2.19
CA ILE A 150 9.77 -1.71 2.29
C ILE A 150 9.95 -1.30 3.75
N ASP A 151 11.15 -1.49 4.28
CA ASP A 151 11.56 -0.89 5.55
C ASP A 151 11.94 0.57 5.31
N THR A 152 10.95 1.44 5.26
CA THR A 152 11.13 2.87 4.94
C THR A 152 11.95 3.58 6.01
N VAL A 153 11.85 3.17 7.28
CA VAL A 153 12.66 3.73 8.38
C VAL A 153 14.13 3.45 8.12
N ARG A 154 14.48 2.18 7.87
CA ARG A 154 15.87 1.78 7.59
C ARG A 154 16.38 2.38 6.28
N LEU A 155 15.55 2.43 5.24
CA LEU A 155 15.94 2.98 3.94
C LEU A 155 16.22 4.48 4.02
N ARG A 156 15.39 5.25 4.73
CA ARG A 156 15.65 6.69 5.00
C ARG A 156 16.95 6.89 5.77
N ALA A 157 17.21 6.07 6.80
CA ALA A 157 18.45 6.15 7.56
C ALA A 157 19.69 5.86 6.68
N ARG A 158 19.64 4.82 5.85
CA ARG A 158 20.72 4.48 4.90
C ARG A 158 20.93 5.58 3.86
N LEU A 159 19.86 6.17 3.33
CA LEU A 159 19.96 7.29 2.40
C LEU A 159 20.62 8.50 3.07
N LEU A 160 20.22 8.85 4.30
CA LEU A 160 20.82 9.96 5.04
C LEU A 160 22.32 9.75 5.28
N GLU A 161 22.70 8.54 5.71
CA GLU A 161 24.10 8.15 5.86
C GLU A 161 24.87 8.21 4.54
N PHE A 162 24.27 7.73 3.45
CA PHE A 162 24.86 7.79 2.11
C PHE A 162 25.12 9.23 1.67
N LEU A 163 24.17 10.14 1.90
CA LEU A 163 24.29 11.56 1.56
C LEU A 163 25.40 12.25 2.36
N LYS A 164 25.63 11.89 3.62
CA LYS A 164 26.69 12.45 4.47
C LYS A 164 28.04 12.52 3.75
N PHE A 165 28.48 11.40 3.18
CA PHE A 165 29.78 11.32 2.52
C PHE A 165 29.85 12.13 1.22
N ARG A 166 28.72 12.34 0.54
CA ARG A 166 28.64 13.10 -0.71
C ARG A 166 28.63 14.60 -0.47
N VAL A 167 27.87 15.04 0.53
CA VAL A 167 27.83 16.45 0.94
C VAL A 167 29.20 16.87 1.48
N LEU A 168 29.82 16.09 2.37
CA LEU A 168 31.13 16.46 2.93
C LEU A 168 32.24 16.55 1.87
N ALA A 169 32.11 15.84 0.74
CA ALA A 169 33.08 15.88 -0.36
C ALA A 169 32.86 17.05 -1.34
N SER A 170 31.68 17.68 -1.36
CA SER A 170 31.31 18.73 -2.35
C SER A 170 30.65 19.99 -1.75
N GLN A 171 30.54 20.02 -0.41
CA GLN A 171 30.03 21.03 0.52
C GLN A 171 29.00 22.01 -0.08
N GLN A 172 29.46 23.13 -0.63
CA GLN A 172 28.56 24.22 -1.02
C GLN A 172 27.79 23.94 -2.31
N THR A 173 28.37 23.16 -3.23
CA THR A 173 27.80 22.99 -4.58
C THR A 173 26.78 21.85 -4.70
N PHE A 174 26.75 20.92 -3.73
CA PHE A 174 25.92 19.71 -3.84
C PHE A 174 24.42 20.01 -3.99
N PHE A 175 23.94 21.08 -3.36
CA PHE A 175 22.52 21.44 -3.32
C PHE A 175 22.12 22.60 -4.25
N GLU A 176 23.03 23.15 -5.06
CA GLU A 176 22.80 24.40 -5.82
C GLU A 176 21.85 24.26 -7.02
N ALA A 177 21.72 23.05 -7.60
CA ALA A 177 20.97 22.82 -8.86
C ALA A 177 19.98 21.65 -8.75
N ASP A 178 19.14 21.67 -7.72
CA ASP A 178 18.61 20.44 -7.14
C ASP A 178 17.07 20.34 -7.18
N THR A 179 16.57 19.79 -8.28
CA THR A 179 15.14 19.42 -8.46
C THR A 179 14.93 17.95 -8.10
N LEU A 180 13.74 17.56 -7.66
CA LEU A 180 13.38 16.16 -7.39
C LEU A 180 13.76 15.20 -8.55
N LEU A 181 13.47 15.60 -9.80
CA LEU A 181 13.81 14.79 -10.98
C LEU A 181 15.32 14.51 -11.09
N LYS A 182 16.14 15.56 -10.91
CA LYS A 182 17.61 15.42 -10.90
C LYS A 182 18.10 14.56 -9.74
N ARG A 183 17.49 14.67 -8.54
CA ARG A 183 17.79 13.80 -7.39
C ARG A 183 17.54 12.34 -7.73
N GLN A 184 16.36 12.04 -8.29
CA GLN A 184 15.99 10.69 -8.68
C GLN A 184 16.91 10.14 -9.78
N GLN A 185 17.24 10.94 -10.79
CA GLN A 185 18.20 10.56 -11.84
C GLN A 185 19.58 10.23 -11.25
N TRP A 186 20.08 11.06 -10.35
CA TRP A 186 21.36 10.81 -9.69
C TRP A 186 21.31 9.57 -8.78
N LEU A 187 20.26 9.42 -7.97
CA LEU A 187 20.05 8.25 -7.11
C LEU A 187 19.91 6.95 -7.93
N SER A 188 19.33 7.00 -9.12
CA SER A 188 19.22 5.82 -9.99
C SER A 188 20.58 5.21 -10.34
N THR A 189 21.62 6.05 -10.40
CA THR A 189 23.00 5.63 -10.68
C THR A 189 23.78 5.31 -9.41
N MET A 190 23.54 6.07 -8.33
CA MET A 190 24.43 6.09 -7.16
C MET A 190 23.88 5.30 -5.96
N PHE A 191 22.56 5.20 -5.81
CA PHE A 191 21.90 4.49 -4.72
C PHE A 191 20.45 4.10 -5.11
N LEU A 192 20.32 3.14 -6.01
CA LEU A 192 19.05 2.75 -6.66
C LEU A 192 17.93 2.42 -5.66
N GLU A 193 18.27 1.81 -4.52
CA GLU A 193 17.30 1.40 -3.50
C GLU A 193 16.48 2.58 -2.96
N ALA A 194 17.01 3.80 -2.93
CA ALA A 194 16.29 4.99 -2.46
C ALA A 194 15.10 5.37 -3.33
N LEU A 195 15.04 4.94 -4.59
CA LEU A 195 13.89 5.19 -5.47
C LEU A 195 12.62 4.44 -5.05
N GLN A 196 12.71 3.59 -4.00
CA GLN A 196 11.55 2.97 -3.37
C GLN A 196 10.88 3.87 -2.34
N LEU A 197 11.52 4.98 -1.92
CA LEU A 197 10.91 5.96 -1.04
C LEU A 197 9.90 6.83 -1.81
N SER A 198 8.87 7.28 -1.11
CA SER A 198 7.96 8.30 -1.63
C SER A 198 8.72 9.60 -1.95
N GLU A 199 8.18 10.41 -2.86
CA GLU A 199 8.74 11.74 -3.15
C GLU A 199 8.86 12.59 -1.89
N GLN A 200 7.87 12.51 -1.00
CA GLN A 200 7.86 13.22 0.27
C GLN A 200 8.99 12.74 1.21
N ASP A 201 9.26 11.43 1.29
CA ASP A 201 10.33 10.91 2.12
C ASP A 201 11.72 11.21 1.54
N LEU A 202 11.87 11.15 0.21
CA LEU A 202 13.08 11.61 -0.47
C LEU A 202 13.37 13.07 -0.13
N ASP A 203 12.38 13.96 -0.27
CA ASP A 203 12.55 15.38 0.02
C ASP A 203 12.84 15.65 1.50
N ARG A 204 12.22 14.90 2.42
CA ARG A 204 12.51 15.00 3.87
C ARG A 204 13.96 14.61 4.17
N VAL A 205 14.41 13.45 3.70
CA VAL A 205 15.79 12.99 3.94
C VAL A 205 16.79 13.95 3.30
N TRP A 206 16.49 14.46 2.11
CA TRP A 206 17.35 15.41 1.41
C TRP A 206 17.48 16.75 2.16
N SER A 207 16.35 17.29 2.63
CA SER A 207 16.31 18.50 3.45
C SER A 207 17.04 18.31 4.78
N GLN A 208 16.88 17.14 5.40
CA GLN A 208 17.59 16.77 6.61
C GLN A 208 19.11 16.70 6.37
N ALA A 209 19.55 16.08 5.28
CA ALA A 209 20.97 16.03 4.91
C ALA A 209 21.56 17.43 4.69
N ARG A 210 20.80 18.33 4.04
CA ARG A 210 21.21 19.74 3.88
C ARG A 210 21.43 20.40 5.23
N MET A 211 20.43 20.38 6.12
CA MET A 211 20.54 21.00 7.45
C MET A 211 21.73 20.43 8.25
N LEU A 212 21.90 19.11 8.26
CA LEU A 212 22.92 18.46 9.10
C LEU A 212 24.35 18.60 8.57
N TYR A 213 24.54 18.75 7.26
CA TYR A 213 25.85 18.61 6.63
C TYR A 213 26.36 19.88 5.92
N THR A 214 25.55 20.95 5.82
CA THR A 214 26.01 22.25 5.28
C THR A 214 26.19 23.35 6.33
N GLU A 215 25.69 23.18 7.56
CA GLU A 215 25.90 24.13 8.66
C GLU A 215 27.17 23.78 9.45
N SER A 216 28.34 24.00 8.83
CA SER A 216 29.66 23.97 9.49
C SER A 216 30.48 25.17 9.05
#